data_AF-A0A256ZG06-F1
#
_entry.id   AF-A0A256ZG06-F1
#
_cell.length_a   1.000
_cell.length_b   1.000
_cell.length_c   1.000
_cell.angle_alpha   90.00
_cell.angle_beta   90.00
_cell.angle_gamma   90.00
#
_symmetry.space_group_name_H-M   'P 1'
#
loop_
_entity.id
_entity.type
_entity.pdbx_description
1 polymer ?
#
loop_
_entity_poly.entity_id
_entity_poly.type
_entity_poly.pdbx_seq_one_letter_code
_entity_poly.pdbx_strand_id
1 'polypeptide(L)'
;MEKGQAIACGTATFSASCWALFCMLVNVMEPDAAVLASFLLGLCLSAFMTFAYRSVRSSLKAVLASSGAIALLGTSFFWIDLPCIVGLALMGVALIAPLLVREKKPSYEKLVRLADLWTNYGGIMTMSFASERLRVSVEEAEELLRWYCKQGLAFRLVRDHTTIYFMPSAIREMPRLEALVLEAFLEKPTGLTAYELSSLTGLRIEVLKPVLEGLVRRGLLAKHSDEYRLVVVSGLPEQRRRKRRRERRRRS
;
A
#
# COMPACT_ATOMS: atom_id res chain seq x y z
N MET A 1 -10.10 -4.89 5.52
CA MET A 1 -11.08 -4.15 4.71
C MET A 1 -11.68 -3.05 5.56
N GLU A 2 -11.73 -1.85 5.00
CA GLU A 2 -12.46 -0.73 5.61
C GLU A 2 -13.97 -0.95 5.51
N LYS A 3 -14.76 -0.23 6.31
CA LYS A 3 -16.22 -0.37 6.37
C LYS A 3 -16.88 -0.20 4.98
N GLY A 4 -16.45 0.80 4.21
CA GLY A 4 -16.97 1.05 2.85
C GLY A 4 -16.65 -0.08 1.86
N GLN A 5 -15.45 -0.66 1.95
CA GLN A 5 -15.05 -1.79 1.09
C GLN A 5 -15.83 -3.06 1.42
N ALA A 6 -16.13 -3.30 2.70
CA ALA A 6 -16.93 -4.44 3.11
C ALA A 6 -18.36 -4.34 2.59
N ILE A 7 -18.95 -3.15 2.61
CA ILE A 7 -20.28 -2.89 2.04
C ILE A 7 -20.27 -3.15 0.53
N ALA A 8 -19.29 -2.59 -0.19
CA ALA A 8 -19.16 -2.78 -1.65
C ALA A 8 -18.93 -4.26 -2.04
N CYS A 9 -18.17 -5.02 -1.25
CA CYS A 9 -18.03 -6.46 -1.46
C CYS A 9 -19.33 -7.22 -1.23
N GLY A 10 -20.04 -6.89 -0.15
CA GLY A 10 -21.32 -7.52 0.18
C GLY A 10 -22.37 -7.28 -0.91
N THR A 11 -22.49 -6.04 -1.39
CA THR A 11 -23.43 -5.72 -2.47
C THR A 11 -23.06 -6.41 -3.77
N ALA A 12 -21.78 -6.40 -4.17
CA ALA A 12 -21.34 -7.07 -5.40
C ALA A 12 -21.55 -8.59 -5.36
N THR A 13 -21.19 -9.23 -4.25
CA THR A 13 -21.41 -10.68 -4.08
C THR A 13 -22.89 -11.03 -4.00
N PHE A 14 -23.72 -10.19 -3.36
CA PHE A 14 -25.15 -10.37 -3.31
C PHE A 14 -25.77 -10.33 -4.71
N SER A 15 -25.54 -9.25 -5.46
CA SER A 15 -26.10 -9.10 -6.81
C SER A 15 -25.66 -10.22 -7.75
N ALA A 16 -24.38 -10.58 -7.72
CA ALA A 16 -23.85 -11.66 -8.56
C ALA A 16 -24.42 -13.04 -8.19
N SER A 17 -24.45 -13.37 -6.90
CA SER A 17 -24.95 -14.68 -6.43
C SER A 17 -26.46 -14.78 -6.62
N CYS A 18 -27.22 -13.72 -6.35
CA CYS A 18 -28.66 -13.67 -6.58
C CYS A 18 -28.98 -13.91 -8.05
N TRP A 19 -28.27 -13.23 -8.96
CA TRP A 19 -28.45 -13.41 -10.41
C TRP A 19 -28.11 -14.84 -10.85
N ALA A 20 -26.95 -15.35 -10.44
CA ALA A 20 -26.52 -16.70 -10.81
C ALA A 20 -27.47 -17.78 -10.29
N LEU A 21 -27.94 -17.65 -9.05
CA LEU A 21 -28.90 -18.59 -8.46
C LEU A 21 -30.26 -18.51 -9.14
N PHE A 22 -30.73 -17.31 -9.49
CA PHE A 22 -31.98 -17.16 -10.25
C PHE A 22 -31.91 -17.88 -11.59
N CYS A 23 -30.85 -17.65 -12.37
CA CYS A 23 -30.65 -18.31 -13.67
C CYS A 23 -30.57 -19.84 -13.56
N MET A 24 -30.07 -20.39 -12.45
CA MET A 24 -30.05 -21.83 -12.22
C MET A 24 -31.43 -22.36 -11.81
N LEU A 25 -32.13 -21.66 -10.90
CA LEU A 25 -33.37 -22.15 -10.29
C LEU A 25 -34.60 -21.96 -11.18
N VAL A 26 -34.62 -20.97 -12.07
CA VAL A 26 -35.78 -20.70 -12.95
C VAL A 26 -36.10 -21.87 -13.90
N ASN A 27 -35.09 -22.71 -14.20
CA ASN A 27 -35.28 -23.90 -15.03
C ASN A 27 -35.77 -25.13 -14.25
N VAL A 28 -35.86 -25.03 -12.91
CA VAL A 28 -36.20 -26.16 -12.01
C VAL A 28 -37.42 -25.87 -11.14
N MET A 29 -37.72 -24.60 -10.89
CA MET A 29 -38.80 -24.14 -10.01
C MET A 29 -39.68 -23.13 -10.73
N GLU A 30 -40.89 -22.90 -10.19
CA GLU A 30 -41.73 -21.80 -10.64
C GLU A 30 -41.01 -20.45 -10.49
N PRO A 31 -41.24 -19.48 -11.40
CA PRO A 31 -40.48 -18.23 -11.43
C PRO A 31 -40.52 -17.46 -10.10
N ASP A 32 -41.69 -17.38 -9.46
CA ASP A 32 -41.87 -16.65 -8.20
C ASP A 32 -41.09 -17.31 -7.05
N ALA A 33 -41.08 -18.64 -7.01
CA ALA A 33 -40.31 -19.42 -6.04
C ALA A 33 -38.80 -19.29 -6.31
N ALA A 34 -38.37 -19.27 -7.57
CA ALA A 34 -36.98 -19.08 -7.96
C ALA A 34 -36.46 -17.67 -7.58
N VAL A 35 -37.27 -16.62 -7.74
CA VAL A 35 -36.93 -15.25 -7.30
C VAL A 35 -36.75 -15.21 -5.78
N LEU A 36 -37.70 -15.75 -5.01
CA LEU A 36 -37.62 -15.73 -3.56
C LEU A 36 -36.42 -16.55 -3.03
N ALA A 37 -36.21 -17.75 -3.58
CA ALA A 37 -35.10 -18.62 -3.17
C ALA A 37 -33.73 -18.01 -3.50
N SER A 38 -33.56 -17.46 -4.70
CA SER A 38 -32.30 -16.81 -5.10
C SER A 38 -32.00 -15.56 -4.28
N PHE A 39 -33.01 -14.79 -3.91
CA PHE A 39 -32.86 -13.63 -3.03
C PHE A 39 -32.39 -14.04 -1.63
N LEU A 40 -33.06 -15.00 -0.99
CA LEU A 40 -32.71 -15.46 0.36
C LEU A 40 -31.33 -16.11 0.41
N LEU A 41 -31.04 -17.03 -0.52
CA LEU A 41 -29.74 -17.68 -0.61
C LEU A 41 -28.63 -16.68 -0.94
N GLY A 42 -28.88 -15.73 -1.84
CA GLY A 42 -27.96 -14.64 -2.16
C GLY A 42 -27.61 -13.80 -0.94
N LEU A 43 -28.60 -13.45 -0.11
CA LEU A 43 -28.38 -12.70 1.14
C LEU A 43 -27.51 -13.48 2.13
N CYS A 44 -27.84 -14.76 2.36
CA CYS A 44 -27.09 -15.63 3.25
C CYS A 44 -25.62 -15.78 2.80
N LEU A 45 -25.42 -16.05 1.50
CA LEU A 45 -24.08 -16.18 0.90
C LEU A 45 -23.29 -14.89 1.00
N SER A 46 -23.89 -13.75 0.65
CA SER A 46 -23.22 -12.45 0.74
C SER A 46 -22.78 -12.12 2.16
N ALA A 47 -23.65 -12.33 3.16
CA ALA A 47 -23.32 -12.07 4.56
C ALA A 47 -22.16 -12.97 5.04
N PHE A 48 -22.23 -14.27 4.75
CA PHE A 48 -21.20 -15.23 5.13
C PHE A 48 -19.87 -14.94 4.44
N MET A 49 -19.88 -14.71 3.12
CA MET A 49 -18.67 -14.45 2.35
C MET A 49 -18.05 -13.10 2.69
N THR A 50 -18.84 -12.06 2.97
CA THR A 50 -18.31 -10.78 3.44
C THR A 50 -17.60 -10.93 4.77
N PHE A 51 -18.14 -11.74 5.68
CA PHE A 51 -17.49 -12.07 6.95
C PHE A 51 -16.18 -12.86 6.72
N ALA A 52 -16.21 -13.88 5.87
CA ALA A 52 -15.04 -14.68 5.53
C ALA A 52 -13.92 -13.86 4.84
N TYR A 53 -14.27 -13.03 3.85
CA TYR A 53 -13.33 -12.14 3.19
C TYR A 53 -12.74 -11.11 4.15
N ARG A 54 -13.54 -10.62 5.10
CA ARG A 54 -13.06 -9.69 6.13
C ARG A 54 -12.10 -10.38 7.10
N SER A 55 -12.39 -11.61 7.53
CA SER A 55 -11.55 -12.35 8.47
C SER A 55 -10.22 -12.75 7.84
N VAL A 56 -10.24 -13.19 6.58
CA VAL A 56 -9.03 -13.59 5.82
C VAL A 56 -8.28 -12.39 5.24
N ARG A 57 -8.91 -11.20 5.19
CA ARG A 57 -8.41 -9.97 4.55
C ARG A 57 -8.14 -10.17 3.05
N SER A 58 -9.13 -10.72 2.36
CA SER A 58 -9.09 -10.86 0.91
C SER A 58 -9.00 -9.50 0.22
N SER A 59 -8.29 -9.46 -0.92
CA SER A 59 -8.18 -8.26 -1.75
C SER A 59 -9.53 -7.91 -2.37
N LEU A 60 -9.93 -6.63 -2.28
CA LEU A 60 -11.16 -6.12 -2.90
C LEU A 60 -11.20 -6.42 -4.41
N LYS A 61 -10.07 -6.30 -5.10
CA LYS A 61 -9.97 -6.58 -6.54
C LYS A 61 -10.28 -8.05 -6.85
N ALA A 62 -9.79 -8.97 -6.02
CA ALA A 62 -10.05 -10.39 -6.18
C ALA A 62 -11.53 -10.72 -5.95
N VAL A 63 -12.16 -10.09 -4.95
CA VAL A 63 -13.60 -10.27 -4.67
C VAL A 63 -14.46 -9.73 -5.81
N LEU A 64 -14.14 -8.56 -6.36
CA LEU A 64 -14.88 -7.99 -7.50
C LEU A 64 -14.70 -8.83 -8.77
N ALA A 65 -13.48 -9.30 -9.05
CA ALA A 65 -13.23 -10.20 -10.19
C ALA A 65 -14.00 -11.52 -10.05
N SER A 66 -14.02 -12.11 -8.86
CA SER A 66 -14.82 -13.30 -8.54
C SER A 66 -16.32 -13.05 -8.71
N SER A 67 -16.83 -11.91 -8.20
CA SER A 67 -18.25 -11.55 -8.36
C SER A 67 -18.63 -11.37 -9.83
N GLY A 68 -17.75 -10.76 -10.64
CA GLY A 68 -17.93 -10.68 -12.09
C GLY A 68 -17.95 -12.06 -12.76
N ALA A 69 -17.06 -12.97 -12.37
CA ALA A 69 -17.05 -14.34 -12.88
C ALA A 69 -18.34 -15.10 -12.52
N ILE A 70 -18.86 -14.93 -11.30
CA ILE A 70 -20.13 -15.53 -10.86
C ILE A 70 -21.30 -15.03 -11.71
N ALA A 71 -21.37 -13.71 -11.97
CA ALA A 71 -22.41 -13.14 -12.80
C ALA A 71 -22.35 -13.67 -14.26
N LEU A 72 -21.14 -13.74 -14.83
CA LEU A 72 -20.92 -14.31 -16.16
C LEU A 72 -21.29 -15.80 -16.22
N LEU A 73 -20.90 -16.57 -15.21
CA LEU A 73 -21.29 -17.96 -15.07
C LEU A 73 -22.81 -18.10 -15.06
N GLY A 74 -23.50 -17.30 -14.23
CA GLY A 74 -24.95 -17.24 -14.17
C GLY A 74 -25.60 -17.01 -15.53
N THR A 75 -25.11 -16.02 -16.29
CA THR A 75 -25.58 -15.77 -17.65
C THR A 75 -25.30 -16.94 -18.59
N SER A 76 -24.13 -17.58 -18.53
CA SER A 76 -23.81 -18.71 -19.40
C SER A 76 -24.63 -19.96 -19.10
N PHE A 77 -24.98 -20.21 -17.83
CA PHE A 77 -25.79 -21.38 -17.45
C PHE A 77 -27.21 -21.31 -17.99
N PHE A 78 -27.78 -20.10 -18.05
CA PHE A 78 -29.09 -19.88 -18.66
C PHE A 78 -29.16 -20.34 -20.13
N TRP A 79 -28.04 -20.27 -20.86
CA TRP A 79 -28.00 -20.62 -22.29
C TRP A 79 -27.63 -22.08 -22.57
N ILE A 80 -26.93 -22.76 -21.65
CA ILE A 80 -26.30 -24.06 -21.91
C ILE A 80 -27.09 -25.22 -21.25
N ASP A 81 -28.15 -24.94 -20.49
CA ASP A 81 -28.98 -25.94 -19.77
C ASP A 81 -28.12 -26.95 -18.98
N LEU A 82 -27.08 -26.44 -18.31
CA LEU A 82 -26.21 -27.28 -17.49
C LEU A 82 -26.93 -27.70 -16.20
N PRO A 83 -26.64 -28.88 -15.64
CA PRO A 83 -27.27 -29.32 -14.40
C PRO A 83 -26.99 -28.33 -13.26
N CYS A 84 -28.01 -28.02 -12.47
CA CYS A 84 -27.92 -27.10 -11.33
C CYS A 84 -26.74 -27.42 -10.38
N ILE A 85 -26.45 -28.70 -10.17
CA ILE A 85 -25.36 -29.16 -9.29
C ILE A 85 -23.99 -28.66 -9.79
N VAL A 86 -23.75 -28.70 -11.10
CA VAL A 86 -22.49 -28.24 -11.72
C VAL A 86 -22.37 -26.72 -11.60
N GLY A 87 -23.49 -26.01 -11.78
CA GLY A 87 -23.56 -24.56 -11.59
C GLY A 87 -23.22 -24.13 -10.16
N LEU A 88 -23.82 -24.79 -9.18
CA LEU A 88 -23.54 -24.54 -7.75
C LEU A 88 -22.08 -24.85 -7.39
N ALA A 89 -21.50 -25.92 -7.93
CA ALA A 89 -20.10 -26.25 -7.69
C ALA A 89 -19.14 -25.17 -8.23
N LEU A 90 -19.37 -24.69 -9.47
CA LEU A 90 -18.56 -23.64 -10.08
C LEU A 90 -18.72 -22.30 -9.36
N MET A 91 -19.93 -21.96 -8.92
CA MET A 91 -20.17 -20.79 -8.07
C MET A 91 -19.41 -20.91 -6.75
N GLY A 92 -19.42 -22.07 -6.12
CA GLY A 92 -18.67 -22.34 -4.89
C GLY A 92 -17.15 -22.14 -5.06
N VAL A 93 -16.56 -22.64 -6.15
CA VAL A 93 -15.14 -22.43 -6.46
C VAL A 93 -14.84 -20.95 -6.67
N ALA A 94 -15.67 -20.23 -7.41
CA ALA A 94 -15.50 -18.80 -7.66
C ALA A 94 -15.58 -17.99 -6.34
N LEU A 95 -16.46 -18.36 -5.42
CA LEU A 95 -16.57 -17.77 -4.09
C LEU A 95 -15.36 -18.08 -3.18
N ILE A 96 -14.78 -19.28 -3.29
CA ILE A 96 -13.62 -19.65 -2.46
C ILE A 96 -12.31 -19.03 -2.99
N ALA A 97 -12.20 -18.79 -4.30
CA ALA A 97 -10.96 -18.29 -4.91
C ALA A 97 -10.38 -17.01 -4.25
N PRO A 98 -11.16 -15.98 -3.89
CA PRO A 98 -10.64 -14.80 -3.18
C PRO A 98 -10.15 -15.08 -1.75
N LEU A 99 -10.58 -16.18 -1.12
CA LEU A 99 -10.05 -16.60 0.19
C LEU A 99 -8.63 -17.17 0.06
N LEU A 100 -8.29 -17.74 -1.10
CA LEU A 100 -6.95 -18.25 -1.40
C LEU A 100 -5.98 -17.12 -1.79
N VAL A 101 -6.49 -16.05 -2.41
CA VAL A 101 -5.73 -14.82 -2.71
C VAL A 101 -5.67 -13.93 -1.47
N ARG A 102 -4.93 -14.39 -0.47
CA ARG A 102 -4.73 -13.69 0.80
C ARG A 102 -3.81 -12.48 0.62
N GLU A 103 -4.19 -11.30 1.12
CA GLU A 103 -3.21 -10.23 1.33
C GLU A 103 -2.19 -10.74 2.37
N LYS A 104 -0.97 -11.03 1.90
CA LYS A 104 0.11 -11.53 2.75
C LYS A 104 0.39 -10.45 3.79
N LYS A 105 0.26 -10.78 5.09
CA LYS A 105 0.72 -9.86 6.13
C LYS A 105 2.22 -9.65 5.91
N PRO A 106 2.70 -8.40 5.90
CA PRO A 106 4.13 -8.16 5.89
C PRO A 106 4.76 -8.89 7.08
N SER A 107 5.94 -9.50 6.85
CA SER A 107 6.67 -10.20 7.91
C SER A 107 6.91 -9.26 9.09
N TYR A 108 6.56 -9.69 10.30
CA TYR A 108 6.74 -8.90 11.52
C TYR A 108 8.20 -8.47 11.70
N GLU A 109 9.15 -9.36 11.40
CA GLU A 109 10.58 -9.06 11.44
C GLU A 109 10.95 -7.89 10.51
N LYS A 110 10.36 -7.83 9.30
CA LYS A 110 10.60 -6.75 8.35
C LYS A 110 9.98 -5.43 8.83
N LEU A 111 8.83 -5.47 9.51
CA LEU A 111 8.22 -4.29 10.11
C LEU A 111 9.08 -3.74 11.26
N VAL A 112 9.65 -4.60 12.11
CA VAL A 112 10.56 -4.16 13.18
C VAL A 112 11.81 -3.51 12.59
N ARG A 113 12.44 -4.14 11.59
CA ARG A 113 13.60 -3.53 10.90
C ARG A 113 13.23 -2.20 10.21
N LEU A 114 12.01 -2.08 9.70
CA LEU A 114 11.51 -0.83 9.12
C LEU A 114 11.31 0.25 10.20
N ALA A 115 10.83 -0.12 11.40
CA ALA A 115 10.75 0.77 12.55
C ALA A 115 12.12 1.34 12.92
N ASP A 116 13.16 0.49 12.93
CA ASP A 116 14.53 0.96 13.17
C ASP A 116 15.01 1.92 12.08
N LEU A 117 14.61 1.71 10.82
CA LEU A 117 14.95 2.66 9.75
C LEU A 117 14.26 4.01 9.95
N TRP A 118 13.02 4.03 10.42
CA TRP A 118 12.31 5.28 10.71
C TRP A 118 13.04 6.12 11.75
N THR A 119 13.49 5.52 12.85
CA THR A 119 14.20 6.24 13.91
C THR A 119 15.59 6.67 13.47
N ASN A 120 16.33 5.78 12.78
CA ASN A 120 17.70 6.07 12.33
C ASN A 120 17.78 7.14 11.23
N TYR A 121 16.75 7.27 10.40
CA TYR A 121 16.70 8.23 9.29
C TYR A 121 15.75 9.41 9.52
N GLY A 122 15.43 9.69 10.78
CA GLY A 122 14.70 10.89 11.17
C GLY A 122 13.31 10.98 10.58
N GLY A 123 12.59 9.86 10.57
CA GLY A 123 11.18 9.79 10.21
C GLY A 123 10.86 10.02 8.73
N ILE A 124 11.85 10.19 7.84
CA ILE A 124 11.62 10.43 6.41
C ILE A 124 12.25 9.30 5.60
N MET A 125 11.51 8.77 4.64
CA MET A 125 12.01 7.67 3.82
C MET A 125 11.42 7.63 2.42
N THR A 126 12.16 7.06 1.47
CA THR A 126 11.67 6.75 0.12
C THR A 126 11.54 5.23 -0.05
N MET A 127 10.72 4.83 -1.01
CA MET A 127 10.54 3.41 -1.35
C MET A 127 11.85 2.75 -1.80
N SER A 128 12.63 3.44 -2.62
CA SER A 128 13.94 2.96 -3.09
C SER A 128 14.94 2.78 -1.94
N PHE A 129 14.97 3.74 -1.01
CA PHE A 129 15.84 3.65 0.16
C PHE A 129 15.46 2.48 1.08
N ALA A 130 14.15 2.31 1.35
CA ALA A 130 13.63 1.22 2.15
C ALA A 130 13.96 -0.16 1.53
N SER A 131 13.71 -0.30 0.23
CA SER A 131 14.03 -1.52 -0.54
C SER A 131 15.50 -1.88 -0.43
N GLU A 132 16.39 -0.90 -0.62
CA GLU A 132 17.83 -1.11 -0.56
C GLU A 132 18.30 -1.49 0.86
N ARG A 133 17.83 -0.79 1.88
CA ARG A 133 18.24 -1.03 3.27
C ARG A 133 17.72 -2.35 3.83
N LEU A 134 16.49 -2.72 3.48
CA LEU A 134 15.90 -3.98 3.90
C LEU A 134 16.29 -5.15 2.99
N ARG A 135 16.95 -4.90 1.85
CA ARG A 135 17.29 -5.88 0.81
C ARG A 135 16.07 -6.66 0.33
N VAL A 136 14.98 -5.92 0.10
CA VAL A 136 13.69 -6.46 -0.39
C VAL A 136 13.37 -5.87 -1.76
N SER A 137 12.41 -6.46 -2.47
CA SER A 137 11.94 -5.90 -3.72
C SER A 137 11.28 -4.53 -3.51
N VAL A 138 11.16 -3.75 -4.58
CA VAL A 138 10.55 -2.42 -4.53
C VAL A 138 9.08 -2.52 -4.13
N GLU A 139 8.39 -3.53 -4.64
CA GLU A 139 6.99 -3.84 -4.34
C GLU A 139 6.80 -4.20 -2.86
N GLU A 140 7.68 -5.05 -2.31
CA GLU A 140 7.61 -5.42 -0.90
C GLU A 140 7.91 -4.23 0.02
N ALA A 141 8.86 -3.37 -0.33
CA ALA A 141 9.11 -2.12 0.40
C ALA A 141 7.89 -1.18 0.35
N GLU A 142 7.23 -1.09 -0.79
CA GLU A 142 6.00 -0.31 -0.94
C GLU A 142 4.88 -0.85 -0.05
N GLU A 143 4.69 -2.17 0.00
CA GLU A 143 3.69 -2.80 0.86
C GLU A 143 3.94 -2.51 2.34
N LEU A 144 5.20 -2.61 2.79
CA LEU A 144 5.58 -2.31 4.17
C LEU A 144 5.32 -0.84 4.53
N LEU A 145 5.70 0.10 3.64
CA LEU A 145 5.45 1.52 3.83
C LEU A 145 3.96 1.86 3.83
N ARG A 146 3.19 1.29 2.89
CA ARG A 146 1.74 1.44 2.84
C ARG A 146 1.06 0.86 4.08
N TRP A 147 1.62 -0.18 4.68
CA TRP A 147 1.09 -0.73 5.93
C TRP A 147 1.12 0.31 7.06
N TYR A 148 2.24 1.03 7.23
CA TYR A 148 2.34 2.13 8.21
C TYR A 148 1.36 3.26 7.90
N CYS A 149 1.17 3.60 6.62
CA CYS A 149 0.17 4.60 6.23
C CYS A 149 -1.26 4.16 6.55
N LYS A 150 -1.61 2.90 6.29
CA LYS A 150 -2.93 2.34 6.63
C LYS A 150 -3.20 2.32 8.14
N GLN A 151 -2.16 2.21 8.96
CA GLN A 151 -2.28 2.31 10.42
C GLN A 151 -2.35 3.77 10.92
N GLY A 152 -2.23 4.77 10.04
CA GLY A 152 -2.18 6.19 10.43
C GLY A 152 -0.88 6.58 11.12
N LEU A 153 0.16 5.75 11.04
CA LEU A 153 1.46 6.01 11.66
C LEU A 153 2.38 6.85 10.77
N ALA A 154 2.19 6.78 9.46
CA ALA A 154 2.96 7.51 8.47
C ALA A 154 2.07 8.13 7.40
N PHE A 155 2.62 9.12 6.69
CA PHE A 155 1.95 9.83 5.61
C PHE A 155 2.77 9.71 4.33
N ARG A 156 2.08 9.48 3.22
CA ARG A 156 2.67 9.53 1.88
C ARG A 156 2.53 10.95 1.32
N LEU A 157 3.65 11.55 0.97
CA LEU A 157 3.73 12.88 0.39
C LEU A 157 4.37 12.79 -1.00
N VAL A 158 3.83 13.54 -1.96
CA VAL A 158 4.38 13.64 -3.31
C VAL A 158 4.77 15.10 -3.54
N ARG A 159 6.07 15.34 -3.77
CA ARG A 159 6.69 16.66 -3.96
C ARG A 159 7.81 16.53 -4.98
N ASP A 160 7.94 17.48 -5.91
CA ASP A 160 8.98 17.49 -6.94
C ASP A 160 9.19 16.14 -7.64
N HIS A 161 8.09 15.49 -8.05
CA HIS A 161 8.10 14.14 -8.65
C HIS A 161 8.71 13.03 -7.78
N THR A 162 8.96 13.31 -6.51
CA THR A 162 9.50 12.39 -5.52
C THR A 162 8.41 11.99 -4.53
N THR A 163 8.23 10.68 -4.35
CA THR A 163 7.36 10.16 -3.28
C THR A 163 8.19 9.94 -2.02
N ILE A 164 7.86 10.66 -0.98
CA ILE A 164 8.41 10.52 0.37
C ILE A 164 7.33 10.01 1.32
N TYR A 165 7.76 9.19 2.27
CA TYR A 165 6.94 8.74 3.38
C TYR A 165 7.49 9.36 4.66
N PHE A 166 6.59 9.87 5.49
CA PHE A 166 6.91 10.64 6.69
C PHE A 166 6.21 10.05 7.92
N MET A 167 6.96 9.75 8.96
CA MET A 167 6.48 9.25 10.26
C MET A 167 6.69 10.33 11.34
N PRO A 168 5.65 11.09 11.72
CA PRO A 168 5.81 12.22 12.64
C PRO A 168 6.35 11.83 14.02
N SER A 169 5.99 10.64 14.53
CA SER A 169 6.46 10.21 15.85
C SER A 169 7.98 10.08 15.90
N ALA A 170 8.60 9.56 14.85
CA ALA A 170 10.05 9.43 14.77
C ALA A 170 10.76 10.80 14.69
N ILE A 171 10.16 11.78 14.01
CA ILE A 171 10.68 13.16 13.98
C ILE A 171 10.58 13.84 15.35
N ARG A 172 9.48 13.61 16.09
CA ARG A 172 9.27 14.22 17.42
C ARG A 172 10.28 13.74 18.48
N GLU A 173 10.84 12.56 18.30
CA GLU A 173 11.89 12.02 19.18
C GLU A 173 13.27 12.66 18.93
N MET A 174 13.43 13.41 17.83
CA MET A 174 14.68 14.08 17.51
C MET A 174 14.84 15.40 18.27
N PRO A 175 16.09 15.88 18.46
CA PRO A 175 16.35 17.23 18.93
C PRO A 175 15.55 18.27 18.13
N ARG A 176 14.90 19.21 18.81
CA ARG A 176 13.93 20.15 18.21
C ARG A 176 14.46 20.88 16.97
N LEU A 177 15.71 21.33 16.99
CA LEU A 177 16.31 22.05 15.86
C LEU A 177 16.57 21.12 14.66
N GLU A 178 16.95 19.87 14.91
CA GLU A 178 17.13 18.87 13.86
C GLU A 178 15.79 18.48 13.23
N ALA A 179 14.77 18.23 14.06
CA ALA A 179 13.41 17.93 13.64
C ALA A 179 12.88 19.01 12.70
N LEU A 180 13.03 20.28 13.10
CA LEU A 180 12.56 21.44 12.34
C LEU A 180 13.29 21.58 10.99
N VAL A 181 14.59 21.27 10.95
CA VAL A 181 15.34 21.22 9.68
C VAL A 181 14.87 20.09 8.78
N LEU A 182 14.62 18.89 9.32
CA LEU A 182 14.13 17.76 8.53
C LEU A 182 12.70 17.98 8.02
N GLU A 183 11.83 18.62 8.81
CA GLU A 183 10.49 19.01 8.40
C GLU A 183 10.53 20.00 7.23
N ALA A 184 11.49 20.93 7.19
CA ALA A 184 11.66 21.82 6.03
C ALA A 184 11.95 21.06 4.72
N PHE A 185 12.62 19.90 4.78
CA PHE A 185 12.83 19.05 3.61
C PHE A 185 11.57 18.31 3.16
N LEU A 186 10.49 18.29 3.93
CA LEU A 186 9.20 17.76 3.45
C LEU A 186 8.58 18.66 2.38
N GLU A 187 8.88 19.96 2.38
CA GLU A 187 8.43 20.90 1.35
C GLU A 187 9.23 20.74 0.05
N LYS A 188 10.57 20.64 0.16
CA LYS A 188 11.48 20.47 -0.98
C LYS A 188 12.48 19.33 -0.72
N PRO A 189 12.11 18.06 -1.00
CA PRO A 189 12.92 16.89 -0.65
C PRO A 189 14.20 16.73 -1.49
N THR A 190 14.26 17.40 -2.64
CA THR A 190 15.34 17.29 -3.62
C THR A 190 16.62 18.00 -3.18
N GLY A 191 16.48 19.06 -2.38
CA GLY A 191 17.58 19.78 -1.76
C GLY A 191 17.24 21.23 -1.42
N LEU A 192 17.97 21.76 -0.43
CA LEU A 192 17.81 23.12 0.07
C LEU A 192 19.18 23.74 0.38
N THR A 193 19.33 25.01 0.07
CA THR A 193 20.47 25.83 0.52
C THR A 193 20.30 26.27 1.97
N ALA A 194 21.39 26.74 2.60
CA ALA A 194 21.32 27.28 3.96
C ALA A 194 20.38 28.50 4.08
N TYR A 195 20.29 29.33 3.03
CA TYR A 195 19.39 30.48 2.99
C TYR A 195 17.92 30.06 2.87
N GLU A 196 17.59 29.10 2.00
CA GLU A 196 16.23 28.56 1.91
C GLU A 196 15.81 27.89 3.22
N LEU A 197 16.71 27.10 3.84
CA LEU A 197 16.46 26.51 5.15
C LEU A 197 16.24 27.58 6.22
N SER A 198 17.05 28.63 6.26
CA SER A 198 16.86 29.75 7.21
C SER A 198 15.48 30.40 7.03
N SER A 199 15.04 30.61 5.79
CA SER A 199 13.72 31.15 5.47
C SER A 199 12.58 30.23 5.92
N LEU A 200 12.66 28.92 5.63
CA LEU A 200 11.63 27.94 5.99
C LEU A 200 11.57 27.66 7.50
N THR A 201 12.72 27.70 8.18
CA THR A 201 12.83 27.34 9.60
C THR A 201 12.71 28.54 10.53
N GLY A 202 12.92 29.76 10.03
CA GLY A 202 13.07 30.96 10.83
C GLY A 202 14.37 31.00 11.65
N LEU A 203 15.28 30.03 11.46
CA LEU A 203 16.54 29.96 12.19
C LEU A 203 17.60 30.84 11.53
N ARG A 204 18.39 31.54 12.35
CA ARG A 204 19.56 32.27 11.87
C ARG A 204 20.64 31.32 11.35
N ILE A 205 21.40 31.75 10.35
CA ILE A 205 22.40 30.91 9.66
C ILE A 205 23.48 30.41 10.64
N GLU A 206 23.85 31.19 11.65
CA GLU A 206 24.84 30.83 12.66
C GLU A 206 24.38 29.65 13.52
N VAL A 207 23.08 29.55 13.78
CA VAL A 207 22.46 28.44 14.53
C VAL A 207 22.24 27.22 13.61
N LEU A 208 21.90 27.47 12.34
CA LEU A 208 21.61 26.43 11.38
C LEU A 208 22.87 25.62 11.00
N LYS A 209 24.02 26.28 10.85
CA LYS A 209 25.30 25.63 10.50
C LYS A 209 25.66 24.41 11.37
N PRO A 210 25.77 24.54 12.70
CA PRO A 210 26.14 23.40 13.56
C PRO A 210 25.10 22.27 13.51
N VAL A 211 23.81 22.60 13.37
CA VAL A 211 22.73 21.59 13.23
C VAL A 211 22.90 20.82 11.92
N LEU A 212 23.13 21.51 10.80
CA LEU A 212 23.37 20.87 9.51
C LEU A 212 24.63 20.01 9.51
N GLU A 213 25.71 20.47 10.14
CA GLU A 213 26.92 19.66 10.31
C GLU A 213 26.66 18.39 11.12
N GLY A 214 25.88 18.50 12.21
CA GLY A 214 25.45 17.33 13.00
C GLY A 214 24.64 16.32 12.17
N LEU A 215 23.66 16.80 11.41
CA LEU A 215 22.84 15.97 10.53
C LEU A 215 23.64 15.32 9.39
N VAL A 216 24.64 16.02 8.85
CA VAL A 216 25.56 15.47 7.84
C VAL A 216 26.45 14.39 8.47
N ARG A 217 27.02 14.65 9.65
CA ARG A 217 27.85 13.65 10.37
C ARG A 217 27.08 12.37 10.70
N ARG A 218 25.80 12.49 11.06
CA ARG A 218 24.91 11.35 11.31
C ARG A 218 24.43 10.64 10.03
N GLY A 219 24.72 11.19 8.85
CA GLY A 219 24.32 10.60 7.57
C GLY A 219 22.85 10.76 7.23
N LEU A 220 22.17 11.74 7.83
CA LEU A 220 20.78 12.12 7.49
C LEU A 220 20.76 13.05 6.27
N LEU A 221 21.75 13.94 6.18
CA LEU A 221 21.95 14.88 5.08
C LEU A 221 23.27 14.61 4.35
N ALA A 222 23.28 14.92 3.06
CA ALA A 222 24.48 15.01 2.24
C ALA A 222 24.65 16.46 1.76
N LYS A 223 25.84 17.03 1.97
CA LYS A 223 26.19 18.35 1.44
C LYS A 223 26.83 18.20 0.07
N HIS A 224 26.32 18.94 -0.93
CA HIS A 224 26.90 19.03 -2.25
C HIS A 224 27.04 20.48 -2.67
N SER A 225 28.28 20.98 -2.71
CA SER A 225 28.57 22.40 -2.86
C SER A 225 27.85 23.22 -1.78
N ASP A 226 26.86 24.04 -2.15
CA ASP A 226 26.10 24.91 -1.25
C ASP A 226 24.70 24.37 -0.88
N GLU A 227 24.37 23.18 -1.39
CA GLU A 227 23.07 22.56 -1.20
C GLU A 227 23.16 21.35 -0.25
N TYR A 228 22.17 21.24 0.63
CA TYR A 228 21.97 20.09 1.50
C TYR A 228 20.84 19.24 0.93
N ARG A 229 21.02 17.91 0.92
CA ARG A 229 20.03 16.97 0.39
C ARG A 229 19.79 15.84 1.36
N LEU A 230 18.55 15.36 1.44
CA LEU A 230 18.22 14.16 2.19
C LEU A 230 18.98 12.95 1.61
N VAL A 231 19.64 12.17 2.48
CA VAL A 231 20.34 10.94 2.05
C VAL A 231 19.35 9.92 1.51
N VAL A 232 18.15 9.85 2.08
CA VAL A 232 17.07 8.95 1.64
C VAL A 232 16.56 9.26 0.22
N VAL A 233 16.84 10.45 -0.31
CA VAL A 233 16.49 10.86 -1.68
C VAL A 233 17.72 10.77 -2.59
N SER A 234 18.88 11.26 -2.13
CA SER A 234 20.07 11.44 -2.96
C SER A 234 21.01 10.22 -3.04
N GLY A 235 20.80 9.22 -2.17
CA GLY A 235 21.64 8.04 -1.99
C GLY A 235 22.91 8.32 -1.19
N LEU A 236 23.50 7.29 -0.57
CA LEU A 236 24.71 7.48 0.25
C LEU A 236 25.93 7.92 -0.61
N PRO A 237 26.84 8.75 -0.07
CA PRO A 237 28.03 9.21 -0.78
C PRO A 237 28.91 8.07 -1.34
N GLU A 238 29.07 6.97 -0.61
CA GLU A 238 29.86 5.81 -1.05
C GLU A 238 29.22 5.05 -2.22
N GLN A 239 27.89 5.09 -2.35
CA GLN A 239 27.13 4.38 -3.37
C GLN A 239 27.16 5.08 -4.72
N ARG A 240 27.24 6.42 -4.75
CA ARG A 240 27.45 7.18 -6.00
C ARG A 240 28.75 6.77 -6.70
N ARG A 241 29.82 6.49 -5.94
CA ARG A 241 31.11 6.02 -6.51
C ARG A 241 30.98 4.64 -7.17
N ARG A 242 30.26 3.70 -6.55
CA ARG A 242 30.03 2.35 -7.11
C ARG A 242 29.08 2.37 -8.32
N LYS A 243 27.99 3.15 -8.28
CA LYS A 243 27.04 3.26 -9.39
C LYS A 243 27.67 3.92 -10.62
N ARG A 244 28.39 5.05 -10.44
CA ARG A 244 29.15 5.69 -11.53
C ARG A 244 30.22 4.77 -12.14
N ARG A 245 30.89 3.95 -11.32
CA ARG A 245 31.86 2.94 -11.82
C ARG A 245 31.17 1.86 -12.65
N ARG A 246 30.00 1.38 -12.25
CA ARG A 246 29.22 0.39 -13.01
C ARG A 246 28.65 0.95 -14.31
N GLU A 247 28.15 2.19 -14.30
CA GLU A 247 27.66 2.87 -15.51
C GLU A 247 28.77 3.16 -16.51
N ARG A 248 29.97 3.57 -16.05
CA ARG A 248 31.13 3.73 -16.94
C ARG A 248 31.55 2.42 -17.61
N ARG A 249 31.51 1.29 -16.88
CA ARG A 249 31.83 -0.04 -17.42
C ARG A 249 30.79 -0.60 -18.40
N ARG A 250 29.57 -0.05 -18.44
CA ARG A 250 28.52 -0.46 -19.39
C ARG A 250 28.52 0.37 -20.67
N ARG A 251 29.28 1.47 -20.72
CA ARG A 251 29.41 2.37 -21.88
C ARG A 251 30.76 2.22 -22.59
N SER A 252 31.63 1.35 -22.07
CA SER A 252 32.88 0.88 -22.69
C SER A 252 32.64 -0.53 -23.21
#